data_AF-A0A963Q6Y9-F1
#
_entry.id   AF-A0A963Q6Y9-F1
#
_cell.length_a   1.000
_cell.length_b   1.000
_cell.length_c   1.000
_cell.angle_alpha   90.00
_cell.angle_beta   90.00
_cell.angle_gamma   90.00
#
_symmetry.space_group_name_H-M   'P 1'
#
loop_
_entity.id
_entity.type
_entity.pdbx_description
1 polymer ?
#
loop_
_entity_poly.entity_id
_entity_poly.type
_entity_poly.pdbx_seq_one_letter_code
_entity_poly.pdbx_strand_id
1 'polypeptide(L)'
;GALAVAAGAGISPAVGVSVMSMTTEAFIGDGATVRAADDVLVRARTAENLLAVSAAIGGGVAGVGGAVTVPVVDNTTRAFIGSNATVAAGGDVAILASDDSKMLVVSGAGGFGLVGVGASVGVLSLTKSTNAYIGANSTVDAKGFGSGVSGVLNGNSNGVASFQTGTAHGVVVQATSAEDVTHLAIAAGGGFVGIAGGVAITLIDSDTRAWIDAGARVNRTADNAGASSQQDVTVRAGNRIETFSFAGGLAGGFVGVGGAVDIGSIKNDTAAFIRGGADVAARGDVVVGAHHLDKNFGFTLALGGGVVGIGAAVSVWSLGTPLSANYQNSQGQNGSAFSANGGNQQNVAADQGGSMNNRVASQMGGYASGNTNDNKTDANERLSGIGKSAQTSLNTKGPSGTSLRALIASNATPAGTQAYIESGATVRSGGGITVDAKDRSEAQFIGAGGGGGLVGVGATIRVLNLANNARASAGGNLYAGGQIRVNG
;
A
#
# COMPACT_ATOMS: atom_id res chain seq x y z
N GLY A 1 -7.70 -3.90 -19.15
CA GLY A 1 -6.72 -4.98 -19.36
C GLY A 1 -6.26 -5.01 -20.82
N ALA A 2 -5.19 -5.74 -21.13
CA ALA A 2 -4.64 -5.86 -22.49
C ALA A 2 -4.15 -7.30 -22.77
N LEU A 3 -4.35 -7.79 -23.99
CA LEU A 3 -3.89 -9.12 -24.41
C LEU A 3 -3.19 -9.01 -25.77
N ALA A 4 -1.99 -9.59 -25.90
CA ALA A 4 -1.25 -9.63 -27.16
C ALA A 4 -0.67 -11.02 -27.42
N VAL A 5 -0.83 -11.51 -28.66
CA VAL A 5 -0.28 -12.80 -29.10
C VAL A 5 0.35 -12.62 -30.49
N ALA A 6 1.57 -13.11 -30.68
CA ALA A 6 2.24 -13.09 -31.98
C ALA A 6 2.80 -14.49 -32.34
N ALA A 7 2.59 -14.90 -33.60
CA ALA A 7 3.15 -16.12 -34.19
C ALA A 7 4.20 -15.77 -35.28
N GLY A 8 5.14 -16.68 -35.58
CA GLY A 8 6.32 -16.34 -36.41
C GLY A 8 7.35 -15.54 -35.61
N ALA A 9 8.34 -14.84 -36.19
CA ALA A 9 9.32 -14.02 -35.44
C ALA A 9 8.66 -12.77 -34.79
N GLY A 10 7.84 -13.00 -33.76
CA GLY A 10 6.84 -12.06 -33.28
C GLY A 10 7.19 -11.41 -31.95
N ILE A 11 6.98 -10.09 -31.91
CA ILE A 11 7.03 -9.27 -30.69
C ILE A 11 5.59 -8.93 -30.31
N SER A 12 5.17 -9.23 -29.09
CA SER A 12 3.82 -8.93 -28.58
C SER A 12 3.88 -8.08 -27.31
N PRO A 13 3.60 -6.78 -27.40
CA PRO A 13 3.43 -5.92 -26.24
C PRO A 13 1.95 -5.86 -25.81
N ALA A 14 1.67 -6.06 -24.53
CA ALA A 14 0.38 -5.79 -23.91
C ALA A 14 0.54 -4.71 -22.83
N VAL A 15 -0.18 -3.61 -22.95
CA VAL A 15 -0.14 -2.52 -21.97
C VAL A 15 -1.55 -2.20 -21.49
N GLY A 16 -1.81 -2.44 -20.21
CA GLY A 16 -3.04 -2.07 -19.54
C GLY A 16 -2.78 -0.94 -18.55
N VAL A 17 -3.41 0.22 -18.77
CA VAL A 17 -3.45 1.31 -17.79
C VAL A 17 -4.88 1.45 -17.31
N SER A 18 -5.07 1.59 -16.01
CA SER A 18 -6.36 1.90 -15.42
C SER A 18 -6.17 3.06 -14.45
N VAL A 19 -7.00 4.09 -14.57
CA VAL A 19 -7.05 5.17 -13.60
C VAL A 19 -8.46 5.19 -13.05
N MET A 20 -8.58 5.03 -11.73
CA MET A 20 -9.84 5.11 -11.01
C MET A 20 -9.71 6.21 -9.99
N SER A 21 -10.59 7.20 -10.07
CA SER A 21 -10.67 8.25 -9.07
C SER A 21 -12.10 8.38 -8.60
N MET A 22 -12.32 8.22 -7.30
CA MET A 22 -13.65 8.29 -6.70
C MET A 22 -13.68 9.28 -5.55
N THR A 23 -14.75 10.07 -5.51
CA THR A 23 -15.05 10.98 -4.42
C THR A 23 -16.45 10.69 -3.94
N THR A 24 -16.57 10.19 -2.72
CA THR A 24 -17.85 9.87 -2.08
C THR A 24 -18.02 10.75 -0.86
N GLU A 25 -19.04 11.60 -0.87
CA GLU A 25 -19.30 12.53 0.23
C GLU A 25 -20.72 12.39 0.76
N ALA A 26 -20.86 12.44 2.08
CA ALA A 26 -22.12 12.63 2.77
C ALA A 26 -21.92 13.72 3.82
N PHE A 27 -22.76 14.75 3.84
CA PHE A 27 -22.57 15.83 4.78
C PHE A 27 -23.84 16.57 5.17
N ILE A 28 -23.79 17.18 6.36
CA ILE A 28 -24.67 18.28 6.77
C ILE A 28 -23.87 19.56 6.55
N GLY A 29 -24.40 20.50 5.75
CA GLY A 29 -23.67 21.70 5.35
C GLY A 29 -23.37 22.68 6.49
N ASP A 30 -22.46 23.61 6.22
CA ASP A 30 -22.09 24.67 7.17
C ASP A 30 -23.32 25.52 7.57
N GLY A 31 -23.43 25.86 8.86
CA GLY A 31 -24.54 26.65 9.39
C GLY A 31 -25.92 25.98 9.32
N ALA A 32 -26.01 24.74 8.83
CA ALA A 32 -27.29 24.04 8.70
C ALA A 32 -27.92 23.77 10.07
N THR A 33 -29.26 23.77 10.14
CA THR A 33 -29.99 23.35 11.34
C THR A 33 -30.78 22.08 11.04
N VAL A 34 -30.47 20.99 11.74
CA VAL A 34 -31.12 19.68 11.59
C VAL A 34 -31.69 19.25 12.93
N ARG A 35 -32.96 18.84 12.95
CA ARG A 35 -33.62 18.29 14.14
C ARG A 35 -34.35 17.00 13.78
N ALA A 36 -33.96 15.89 14.39
CA ALA A 36 -34.61 14.58 14.21
C ALA A 36 -35.24 14.13 15.53
N ALA A 37 -36.42 13.50 15.43
CA ALA A 37 -37.08 12.89 16.59
C ALA A 37 -36.37 11.60 17.06
N ASP A 38 -35.72 10.91 16.14
CA ASP A 38 -34.95 9.69 16.36
C ASP A 38 -33.50 9.96 15.97
N ASP A 39 -32.94 9.31 14.95
CA ASP A 39 -31.52 9.42 14.61
C ASP A 39 -31.20 10.43 13.49
N VAL A 40 -29.95 10.91 13.49
CA VAL A 40 -29.31 11.55 12.33
C VAL A 40 -28.12 10.70 11.88
N LEU A 41 -28.18 10.19 10.65
CA LEU A 41 -27.13 9.36 10.05
C LEU A 41 -26.53 10.05 8.82
N VAL A 42 -25.24 10.41 8.91
CA VAL A 42 -24.41 10.89 7.80
C VAL A 42 -23.43 9.78 7.44
N ARG A 43 -23.66 9.09 6.32
CA ARG A 43 -22.84 7.93 5.93
C ARG A 43 -22.32 8.04 4.51
N ALA A 44 -21.01 8.08 4.37
CA ALA A 44 -20.31 7.95 3.10
C ALA A 44 -19.69 6.55 3.01
N ARG A 45 -19.97 5.82 1.92
CA ARG A 45 -19.43 4.48 1.70
C ARG A 45 -18.89 4.35 0.28
N THR A 46 -17.61 4.07 0.18
CA THR A 46 -16.95 3.69 -1.08
C THR A 46 -16.68 2.19 -1.07
N ALA A 47 -16.91 1.54 -2.20
CA ALA A 47 -16.62 0.13 -2.38
C ALA A 47 -16.05 -0.07 -3.77
N GLU A 48 -14.90 -0.71 -3.86
CA GLU A 48 -14.15 -0.85 -5.09
C GLU A 48 -13.77 -2.29 -5.36
N ASN A 49 -13.83 -2.66 -6.63
CA ASN A 49 -13.35 -3.93 -7.11
C ASN A 49 -12.64 -3.72 -8.44
N LEU A 50 -11.32 -3.80 -8.44
CA LEU A 50 -10.50 -3.59 -9.62
C LEU A 50 -9.82 -4.89 -10.03
N LEU A 51 -10.05 -5.27 -11.29
CA LEU A 51 -9.34 -6.34 -11.97
C LEU A 51 -8.53 -5.74 -13.12
N ALA A 52 -7.22 -5.63 -12.95
CA ALA A 52 -6.30 -5.18 -14.00
C ALA A 52 -5.41 -6.32 -14.43
N VAL A 53 -5.62 -6.80 -15.66
CA VAL A 53 -4.85 -7.91 -16.23
C VAL A 53 -4.23 -7.48 -17.55
N SER A 54 -2.91 -7.66 -17.69
CA SER A 54 -2.22 -7.60 -18.97
C SER A 54 -1.44 -8.87 -19.23
N ALA A 55 -1.59 -9.44 -20.43
CA ALA A 55 -0.93 -10.68 -20.81
C ALA A 55 -0.34 -10.60 -22.23
N ALA A 56 0.89 -11.08 -22.40
CA ALA A 56 1.55 -11.10 -23.70
C ALA A 56 2.32 -12.39 -23.95
N ILE A 57 2.11 -13.00 -25.12
CA ILE A 57 2.84 -14.20 -25.56
C ILE A 57 3.47 -13.97 -26.93
N GLY A 58 4.79 -14.07 -27.03
CA GLY A 58 5.53 -13.98 -28.29
C GLY A 58 6.09 -15.34 -28.68
N GLY A 59 5.72 -15.86 -29.85
CA GLY A 59 6.29 -17.08 -30.44
C GLY A 59 7.36 -16.78 -31.49
N GLY A 60 7.95 -17.83 -32.09
CA GLY A 60 8.81 -17.72 -33.29
C GLY A 60 10.20 -18.31 -33.18
N VAL A 61 11.07 -17.94 -34.13
CA VAL A 61 12.52 -18.18 -33.99
C VAL A 61 13.07 -17.29 -32.86
N ALA A 62 12.61 -16.04 -32.77
CA ALA A 62 12.80 -15.17 -31.62
C ALA A 62 11.42 -14.70 -31.16
N GLY A 63 10.99 -15.14 -29.98
CA GLY A 63 9.69 -14.83 -29.39
C GLY A 63 9.84 -13.87 -28.22
N VAL A 64 9.21 -12.71 -28.31
CA VAL A 64 9.27 -11.68 -27.26
C VAL A 64 7.85 -11.33 -26.80
N GLY A 65 7.55 -11.65 -25.54
CA GLY A 65 6.32 -11.23 -24.87
C GLY A 65 6.63 -10.16 -23.82
N GLY A 66 5.91 -9.04 -23.88
CA GLY A 66 6.04 -7.95 -22.92
C GLY A 66 4.69 -7.53 -22.36
N ALA A 67 4.50 -7.54 -21.04
CA ALA A 67 3.25 -7.12 -20.41
C ALA A 67 3.47 -6.03 -19.36
N VAL A 68 2.72 -4.95 -19.43
CA VAL A 68 2.75 -3.87 -18.45
C VAL A 68 1.34 -3.61 -17.94
N THR A 69 1.14 -3.63 -16.62
CA THR A 69 -0.14 -3.30 -15.99
C THR A 69 0.05 -2.21 -14.95
N VAL A 70 -0.62 -1.08 -15.12
CA VAL A 70 -0.49 0.10 -14.25
C VAL A 70 -1.87 0.59 -13.79
N PRO A 71 -2.46 -0.01 -12.74
CA PRO A 71 -3.60 0.56 -12.06
C PRO A 71 -3.17 1.67 -11.10
N VAL A 72 -3.79 2.83 -11.25
CA VAL A 72 -3.72 3.97 -10.33
C VAL A 72 -5.11 4.18 -9.77
N VAL A 73 -5.23 4.16 -8.44
CA VAL A 73 -6.48 4.37 -7.73
C VAL A 73 -6.29 5.51 -6.72
N ASP A 74 -7.19 6.49 -6.77
CA ASP A 74 -7.21 7.65 -5.87
C ASP A 74 -8.63 7.86 -5.34
N ASN A 75 -8.84 7.59 -4.05
CA ASN A 75 -10.16 7.70 -3.43
C ASN A 75 -10.21 8.67 -2.28
N THR A 76 -11.31 9.41 -2.25
CA THR A 76 -11.66 10.29 -1.15
C THR A 76 -13.06 9.93 -0.66
N THR A 77 -13.17 9.50 0.58
CA THR A 77 -14.44 9.17 1.25
C THR A 77 -14.63 10.08 2.45
N ARG A 78 -15.63 10.95 2.45
CA ARG A 78 -15.85 11.95 3.52
C ARG A 78 -17.27 11.91 4.06
N ALA A 79 -17.41 11.73 5.37
CA ALA A 79 -18.67 11.92 6.09
C ALA A 79 -18.49 13.05 7.10
N PHE A 80 -19.32 14.10 7.07
CA PHE A 80 -19.12 15.19 8.03
C PHE A 80 -20.35 16.02 8.38
N ILE A 81 -20.26 16.68 9.53
CA ILE A 81 -21.11 17.81 9.89
C ILE A 81 -20.28 19.08 9.71
N GLY A 82 -20.79 20.03 8.93
CA GLY A 82 -20.11 21.28 8.61
C GLY A 82 -19.92 22.22 9.79
N SER A 83 -19.10 23.24 9.60
CA SER A 83 -18.82 24.25 10.60
C SER A 83 -20.06 25.08 10.94
N ASN A 84 -20.19 25.48 12.20
CA ASN A 84 -21.33 26.25 12.71
C ASN A 84 -22.72 25.58 12.54
N ALA A 85 -22.78 24.31 12.11
CA ALA A 85 -24.04 23.59 12.01
C ALA A 85 -24.63 23.29 13.40
N THR A 86 -25.95 23.22 13.49
CA THR A 86 -26.69 22.83 14.69
C THR A 86 -27.49 21.56 14.40
N VAL A 87 -27.12 20.44 15.00
CA VAL A 87 -27.73 19.13 14.80
C VAL A 87 -28.25 18.61 16.12
N ALA A 88 -29.53 18.25 16.18
CA ALA A 88 -30.14 17.63 17.35
C ALA A 88 -30.90 16.36 16.99
N ALA A 89 -30.69 15.29 17.74
CA ALA A 89 -31.34 13.99 17.56
C ALA A 89 -31.94 13.50 18.90
N GLY A 90 -33.16 12.97 18.84
CA GLY A 90 -33.78 12.28 19.99
C GLY A 90 -33.19 10.90 20.24
N GLY A 91 -32.54 10.30 19.25
CA GLY A 91 -31.70 9.11 19.37
C GLY A 91 -30.22 9.49 19.22
N ASP A 92 -29.57 8.92 18.21
CA ASP A 92 -28.14 9.00 17.95
C ASP A 92 -27.80 9.99 16.83
N VAL A 93 -26.57 10.51 16.83
CA VAL A 93 -25.97 11.23 15.70
C VAL A 93 -24.74 10.47 15.25
N ALA A 94 -24.80 9.87 14.06
CA ALA A 94 -23.75 9.02 13.51
C ALA A 94 -23.14 9.61 12.24
N ILE A 95 -21.82 9.79 12.23
CA ILE A 95 -21.01 10.25 11.11
C ILE A 95 -20.05 9.11 10.75
N LEU A 96 -20.34 8.40 9.66
CA LEU A 96 -19.66 7.16 9.29
C LEU A 96 -19.05 7.28 7.89
N ALA A 97 -17.73 7.25 7.79
CA ALA A 97 -17.01 7.14 6.52
C ALA A 97 -16.40 5.74 6.40
N SER A 98 -16.73 5.00 5.34
CA SER A 98 -16.15 3.68 5.11
C SER A 98 -15.69 3.47 3.67
N ASP A 99 -14.52 2.85 3.53
CA ASP A 99 -13.92 2.56 2.22
C ASP A 99 -13.39 1.12 2.19
N ASP A 100 -13.83 0.32 1.21
CA ASP A 100 -13.45 -1.09 1.03
C ASP A 100 -12.94 -1.29 -0.41
N SER A 101 -11.66 -1.64 -0.55
CA SER A 101 -11.03 -1.85 -1.86
C SER A 101 -10.53 -3.27 -2.02
N LYS A 102 -10.92 -3.90 -3.12
CA LYS A 102 -10.40 -5.20 -3.56
C LYS A 102 -9.69 -5.06 -4.89
N MET A 103 -8.44 -5.46 -4.93
CA MET A 103 -7.55 -5.21 -6.06
C MET A 103 -6.88 -6.51 -6.49
N LEU A 104 -7.11 -6.93 -7.74
CA LEU A 104 -6.34 -7.99 -8.39
C LEU A 104 -5.62 -7.41 -9.59
N VAL A 105 -4.29 -7.36 -9.50
CA VAL A 105 -3.40 -6.82 -10.52
C VAL A 105 -2.51 -7.93 -11.03
N VAL A 106 -2.57 -8.22 -12.33
CA VAL A 106 -1.84 -9.33 -12.96
C VAL A 106 -1.12 -8.85 -14.21
N SER A 107 0.19 -9.01 -14.24
CA SER A 107 1.04 -8.80 -15.42
C SER A 107 1.73 -10.10 -15.79
N GLY A 108 1.38 -10.66 -16.95
CA GLY A 108 1.89 -11.95 -17.42
C GLY A 108 2.59 -11.83 -18.77
N ALA A 109 3.82 -12.30 -18.88
CA ALA A 109 4.54 -12.28 -20.16
C ALA A 109 5.22 -13.62 -20.46
N GLY A 110 5.20 -14.02 -21.73
CA GLY A 110 5.81 -15.26 -22.20
C GLY A 110 6.51 -15.06 -23.53
N GLY A 111 7.79 -15.41 -23.63
CA GLY A 111 8.52 -15.47 -24.89
C GLY A 111 9.02 -16.88 -25.17
N PHE A 112 8.69 -17.43 -26.33
CA PHE A 112 9.02 -18.80 -26.70
C PHE A 112 9.60 -18.86 -28.12
N GLY A 113 10.77 -19.49 -28.27
CA GLY A 113 11.45 -19.63 -29.57
C GLY A 113 12.85 -20.23 -29.45
N LEU A 114 13.71 -20.07 -30.45
CA LEU A 114 15.16 -20.32 -30.27
C LEU A 114 15.72 -19.35 -29.23
N VAL A 115 15.23 -18.11 -29.26
CA VAL A 115 15.41 -17.10 -28.21
C VAL A 115 14.03 -16.73 -27.69
N GLY A 116 13.78 -16.97 -26.40
CA GLY A 116 12.52 -16.66 -25.75
C GLY A 116 12.71 -15.60 -24.67
N VAL A 117 12.07 -14.45 -24.81
CA VAL A 117 12.13 -13.37 -23.82
C VAL A 117 10.74 -13.03 -23.30
N GLY A 118 10.53 -13.24 -22.00
CA GLY A 118 9.34 -12.77 -21.28
C GLY A 118 9.71 -11.63 -20.34
N ALA A 119 9.01 -10.52 -20.41
CA ALA A 119 9.18 -9.42 -19.45
C ALA A 119 7.82 -8.89 -19.00
N SER A 120 7.57 -8.86 -17.68
CA SER A 120 6.36 -8.31 -17.12
C SER A 120 6.64 -7.27 -16.04
N VAL A 121 5.84 -6.20 -16.06
CA VAL A 121 5.92 -5.10 -15.09
C VAL A 121 4.51 -4.77 -14.61
N GLY A 122 4.24 -5.01 -13.33
CA GLY A 122 3.05 -4.55 -12.64
C GLY A 122 3.38 -3.39 -11.72
N VAL A 123 2.66 -2.28 -11.83
CA VAL A 123 2.80 -1.12 -10.94
C VAL A 123 1.43 -0.73 -10.41
N LEU A 124 1.15 -1.07 -9.16
CA LEU A 124 -0.05 -0.64 -8.45
C LEU A 124 0.27 0.60 -7.62
N SER A 125 -0.51 1.66 -7.81
CA SER A 125 -0.55 2.83 -6.93
C SER A 125 -1.96 2.96 -6.38
N LEU A 126 -2.10 2.85 -5.06
CA LEU A 126 -3.36 3.04 -4.35
C LEU A 126 -3.19 4.16 -3.34
N THR A 127 -3.96 5.24 -3.49
CA THR A 127 -3.99 6.37 -2.56
C THR A 127 -5.41 6.54 -2.07
N LYS A 128 -5.62 6.59 -0.75
CA LYS A 128 -6.94 6.69 -0.15
C LYS A 128 -6.97 7.70 0.99
N SER A 129 -8.08 8.43 1.10
CA SER A 129 -8.37 9.33 2.21
C SER A 129 -9.80 9.11 2.70
N THR A 130 -9.95 8.56 3.90
CA THR A 130 -11.24 8.25 4.54
C THR A 130 -11.39 9.08 5.82
N ASN A 131 -12.27 10.07 5.78
CA ASN A 131 -12.41 11.07 6.85
C ASN A 131 -13.84 11.14 7.39
N ALA A 132 -13.99 11.05 8.71
CA ALA A 132 -15.25 11.29 9.40
C ALA A 132 -15.09 12.41 10.44
N TYR A 133 -15.90 13.46 10.41
CA TYR A 133 -15.70 14.56 11.36
C TYR A 133 -16.91 15.42 11.71
N ILE A 134 -16.81 16.08 12.85
CA ILE A 134 -17.70 17.17 13.28
C ILE A 134 -16.93 18.48 13.17
N GLY A 135 -17.41 19.40 12.34
CA GLY A 135 -16.73 20.63 11.96
C GLY A 135 -16.71 21.68 13.08
N ALA A 136 -15.83 22.67 12.93
CA ALA A 136 -15.54 23.67 13.95
C ALA A 136 -16.77 24.51 14.34
N ASN A 137 -16.87 24.88 15.62
CA ASN A 137 -17.96 25.69 16.19
C ASN A 137 -19.38 25.11 15.99
N SER A 138 -19.51 23.87 15.52
CA SER A 138 -20.81 23.21 15.39
C SER A 138 -21.40 22.87 16.78
N THR A 139 -22.70 22.68 16.84
CA THR A 139 -23.42 22.22 18.03
C THR A 139 -24.13 20.92 17.68
N VAL A 140 -23.73 19.80 18.29
CA VAL A 140 -24.27 18.47 17.99
C VAL A 140 -24.77 17.84 19.28
N ASP A 141 -26.08 17.65 19.40
CA ASP A 141 -26.71 17.06 20.58
C ASP A 141 -27.46 15.77 20.19
N ALA A 142 -27.04 14.63 20.71
CA ALA A 142 -27.71 13.34 20.56
C ALA A 142 -28.21 12.88 21.92
N LYS A 143 -29.48 12.49 22.09
CA LYS A 143 -29.97 12.03 23.41
C LYS A 143 -29.58 10.58 23.72
N GLY A 144 -29.19 9.78 22.74
CA GLY A 144 -28.77 8.38 22.91
C GLY A 144 -29.90 7.42 23.27
N PHE A 145 -31.15 7.76 22.92
CA PHE A 145 -32.27 6.80 22.96
C PHE A 145 -32.30 5.95 21.68
N GLY A 146 -33.14 4.91 21.65
CA GLY A 146 -33.29 4.05 20.48
C GLY A 146 -32.38 2.82 20.50
N SER A 147 -32.20 2.20 19.34
CA SER A 147 -31.51 0.91 19.21
C SER A 147 -29.98 1.00 19.18
N GLY A 148 -29.42 2.20 19.05
CA GLY A 148 -27.97 2.39 18.91
C GLY A 148 -27.49 2.23 17.47
N VAL A 149 -26.29 2.76 17.22
CA VAL A 149 -25.55 2.63 15.97
C VAL A 149 -24.75 1.32 15.99
N SER A 150 -25.08 0.40 15.09
CA SER A 150 -24.35 -0.87 14.94
C SER A 150 -23.10 -0.72 14.04
N GLY A 151 -22.17 -1.67 14.15
CA GLY A 151 -20.96 -1.67 13.32
C GLY A 151 -19.90 -0.65 13.77
N VAL A 152 -20.03 -0.13 15.00
CA VAL A 152 -19.06 0.79 15.58
C VAL A 152 -17.90 -0.01 16.14
N LEU A 153 -16.67 0.33 15.78
CA LEU A 153 -15.44 -0.28 16.30
C LEU A 153 -15.49 -0.29 17.83
N ASN A 154 -15.15 -1.41 18.48
CA ASN A 154 -15.23 -1.53 19.94
C ASN A 154 -13.86 -1.48 20.65
N GLY A 155 -12.77 -1.31 19.90
CA GLY A 155 -11.41 -1.29 20.42
C GLY A 155 -10.66 -2.61 20.37
N ASN A 156 -11.33 -3.72 20.00
CA ASN A 156 -10.72 -5.05 19.93
C ASN A 156 -10.59 -5.56 18.48
N SER A 157 -9.74 -6.56 18.28
CA SER A 157 -9.52 -7.21 16.99
C SER A 157 -9.26 -8.72 17.14
N ASN A 158 -9.66 -9.49 16.13
CA ASN A 158 -9.33 -10.91 16.03
C ASN A 158 -7.95 -11.07 15.34
N GLY A 159 -6.88 -10.87 16.11
CA GLY A 159 -5.51 -10.80 15.57
C GLY A 159 -5.36 -9.62 14.60
N VAL A 160 -4.86 -9.91 13.40
CA VAL A 160 -4.78 -8.99 12.23
C VAL A 160 -5.89 -9.22 11.20
N ALA A 161 -6.80 -10.18 11.46
CA ALA A 161 -7.77 -10.62 10.47
C ALA A 161 -9.05 -9.79 10.41
N SER A 162 -9.42 -9.08 11.47
CA SER A 162 -10.59 -8.18 11.46
C SER A 162 -10.69 -7.35 12.74
N PHE A 163 -11.32 -6.18 12.63
CA PHE A 163 -11.81 -5.42 13.77
C PHE A 163 -13.06 -6.06 14.36
N GLN A 164 -13.23 -5.93 15.68
CA GLN A 164 -14.50 -6.23 16.34
C GLN A 164 -15.33 -4.95 16.43
N THR A 165 -16.64 -5.11 16.22
CA THR A 165 -17.61 -4.03 16.30
C THR A 165 -18.66 -4.33 17.36
N GLY A 166 -19.32 -3.28 17.84
CA GLY A 166 -20.48 -3.37 18.71
C GLY A 166 -21.53 -2.34 18.33
N THR A 167 -22.40 -2.06 19.29
CA THR A 167 -23.41 -1.00 19.22
C THR A 167 -22.95 0.15 20.11
N ALA A 168 -23.06 1.39 19.62
CA ALA A 168 -22.79 2.61 20.39
C ALA A 168 -24.01 3.52 20.36
N HIS A 169 -24.20 4.31 21.42
CA HIS A 169 -25.32 5.25 21.56
C HIS A 169 -24.78 6.68 21.75
N GLY A 170 -25.55 7.69 21.38
CA GLY A 170 -25.18 9.10 21.45
C GLY A 170 -24.51 9.59 20.17
N VAL A 171 -23.33 10.21 20.29
CA VAL A 171 -22.62 10.77 19.14
C VAL A 171 -21.51 9.81 18.70
N VAL A 172 -21.54 9.40 17.43
CA VAL A 172 -20.57 8.46 16.85
C VAL A 172 -19.91 9.12 15.64
N VAL A 173 -18.59 9.24 15.68
CA VAL A 173 -17.75 9.68 14.56
C VAL A 173 -16.79 8.55 14.23
N GLN A 174 -16.96 7.90 13.08
CA GLN A 174 -16.15 6.75 12.71
C GLN A 174 -15.67 6.79 11.27
N ALA A 175 -14.36 6.57 11.08
CA ALA A 175 -13.73 6.37 9.79
C ALA A 175 -13.11 4.97 9.71
N THR A 176 -13.41 4.21 8.64
CA THR A 176 -12.84 2.87 8.44
C THR A 176 -12.35 2.66 7.02
N SER A 177 -11.12 2.19 6.84
CA SER A 177 -10.59 1.76 5.54
C SER A 177 -10.18 0.29 5.58
N ALA A 178 -10.46 -0.44 4.50
CA ALA A 178 -10.07 -1.83 4.31
C ALA A 178 -9.54 -2.04 2.89
N GLU A 179 -8.33 -2.59 2.78
CA GLU A 179 -7.68 -2.91 1.50
C GLU A 179 -7.30 -4.39 1.43
N ASP A 180 -7.71 -5.07 0.36
CA ASP A 180 -7.28 -6.43 0.01
C ASP A 180 -6.64 -6.41 -1.39
N VAL A 181 -5.33 -6.61 -1.43
CA VAL A 181 -4.51 -6.40 -2.63
C VAL A 181 -3.75 -7.66 -3.00
N THR A 182 -4.04 -8.20 -4.18
CA THR A 182 -3.26 -9.26 -4.81
C THR A 182 -2.54 -8.70 -6.04
N HIS A 183 -1.21 -8.70 -6.03
CA HIS A 183 -0.39 -8.20 -7.12
C HIS A 183 0.56 -9.27 -7.66
N LEU A 184 0.42 -9.62 -8.94
CA LEU A 184 1.18 -10.68 -9.60
C LEU A 184 1.93 -10.12 -10.81
N ALA A 185 3.24 -10.31 -10.86
CA ALA A 185 4.07 -10.04 -12.03
C ALA A 185 4.85 -11.31 -12.40
N ILE A 186 4.46 -11.96 -13.49
CA ILE A 186 4.99 -13.26 -13.89
C ILE A 186 5.54 -13.17 -15.30
N ALA A 187 6.76 -13.65 -15.49
CA ALA A 187 7.40 -13.73 -16.79
C ALA A 187 7.98 -15.13 -17.02
N ALA A 188 7.84 -15.62 -18.26
CA ALA A 188 8.40 -16.88 -18.71
C ALA A 188 9.20 -16.70 -20.01
N GLY A 189 10.37 -17.32 -20.10
CA GLY A 189 11.23 -17.30 -21.27
C GLY A 189 11.71 -18.70 -21.61
N GLY A 190 11.40 -19.22 -22.80
CA GLY A 190 11.74 -20.58 -23.20
C GLY A 190 12.44 -20.63 -24.56
N GLY A 191 13.54 -21.37 -24.66
CA GLY A 191 14.25 -21.58 -25.93
C GLY A 191 15.61 -22.24 -25.83
N PHE A 192 16.48 -22.04 -26.83
CA PHE A 192 17.91 -22.29 -26.66
C PHE A 192 18.52 -21.25 -25.71
N VAL A 193 18.07 -19.99 -25.81
CA VAL A 193 18.29 -18.95 -24.80
C VAL A 193 16.93 -18.49 -24.26
N GLY A 194 16.69 -18.70 -22.98
CA GLY A 194 15.51 -18.23 -22.26
C GLY A 194 15.86 -17.07 -21.33
N ILE A 195 15.11 -15.97 -21.42
CA ILE A 195 15.23 -14.83 -20.51
C ILE A 195 13.84 -14.49 -19.97
N ALA A 196 13.73 -14.35 -18.66
CA ALA A 196 12.46 -14.00 -18.00
C ALA A 196 12.67 -12.97 -16.90
N GLY A 197 11.85 -11.92 -16.87
CA GLY A 197 11.92 -10.87 -15.86
C GLY A 197 10.54 -10.43 -15.38
N GLY A 198 10.21 -10.69 -14.12
CA GLY A 198 8.96 -10.23 -13.49
C GLY A 198 9.22 -9.11 -12.47
N VAL A 199 8.56 -7.97 -12.63
CA VAL A 199 8.68 -6.82 -11.71
C VAL A 199 7.31 -6.46 -11.15
N ALA A 200 7.14 -6.56 -9.83
CA ALA A 200 5.95 -6.08 -9.11
C ALA A 200 6.34 -4.86 -8.26
N ILE A 201 5.60 -3.76 -8.41
CA ILE A 201 5.72 -2.56 -7.57
C ILE A 201 4.35 -2.26 -6.97
N THR A 202 4.24 -2.35 -5.64
CA THR A 202 3.02 -2.13 -4.87
C THR A 202 3.19 -0.91 -3.98
N LEU A 203 2.54 0.20 -4.33
CA LEU A 203 2.55 1.44 -3.57
C LEU A 203 1.16 1.66 -3.00
N ILE A 204 1.04 1.70 -1.68
CA ILE A 204 -0.23 1.91 -0.97
C ILE A 204 -0.03 3.01 0.06
N ASP A 205 -0.87 4.02 -0.02
CA ASP A 205 -0.94 5.15 0.90
C ASP A 205 -2.40 5.34 1.35
N SER A 206 -2.71 5.08 2.62
CA SER A 206 -4.09 5.11 3.15
C SER A 206 -4.19 5.95 4.42
N ASP A 207 -4.83 7.10 4.29
CA ASP A 207 -5.16 8.03 5.37
C ASP A 207 -6.57 7.74 5.90
N THR A 208 -6.71 7.36 7.18
CA THR A 208 -8.02 7.15 7.83
C THR A 208 -8.14 7.98 9.09
N ARG A 209 -9.01 9.00 9.10
CA ARG A 209 -9.09 9.96 10.22
C ARG A 209 -10.52 10.19 10.72
N ALA A 210 -10.69 10.17 12.04
CA ALA A 210 -11.94 10.51 12.70
C ALA A 210 -11.71 11.63 13.73
N TRP A 211 -12.45 12.74 13.68
CA TRP A 211 -12.22 13.81 14.66
C TRP A 211 -13.42 14.69 15.00
N ILE A 212 -13.29 15.36 16.15
CA ILE A 212 -14.15 16.48 16.55
C ILE A 212 -13.29 17.74 16.53
N ASP A 213 -13.71 18.73 15.75
CA ASP A 213 -12.94 19.94 15.49
C ASP A 213 -13.05 20.98 16.62
N ALA A 214 -12.18 21.98 16.59
CA ALA A 214 -12.07 23.03 17.59
C ALA A 214 -13.37 23.83 17.72
N GLY A 215 -13.75 24.16 18.95
CA GLY A 215 -14.98 24.92 19.24
C GLY A 215 -16.28 24.14 19.05
N ALA A 216 -16.24 22.89 18.56
CA ALA A 216 -17.44 22.07 18.49
C ALA A 216 -18.00 21.81 19.91
N ARG A 217 -19.31 21.95 20.05
CA ARG A 217 -20.06 21.75 21.29
C ARG A 217 -20.91 20.49 21.16
N VAL A 218 -20.47 19.41 21.80
CA VAL A 218 -21.12 18.10 21.70
C VAL A 218 -21.89 17.80 22.99
N ASN A 219 -23.20 17.64 22.88
CA ASN A 219 -24.14 17.41 24.00
C ASN A 219 -24.07 18.50 25.08
N ARG A 220 -23.95 19.75 24.65
CA ARG A 220 -23.79 20.90 25.56
C ARG A 220 -25.02 21.80 25.61
N THR A 221 -25.95 21.72 24.66
CA THR A 221 -27.15 22.56 24.71
C THR A 221 -28.00 22.19 25.90
N ALA A 222 -28.14 23.12 26.86
CA ALA A 222 -28.82 22.89 28.14
C ALA A 222 -28.35 21.60 28.86
N ASP A 223 -27.04 21.35 28.84
CA ASP A 223 -26.39 20.12 29.39
C ASP A 223 -27.02 18.81 28.88
N ASN A 224 -27.60 18.89 27.69
CA ASN A 224 -28.37 17.86 27.04
C ASN A 224 -29.39 17.18 27.97
N ALA A 225 -30.12 17.97 28.77
CA ALA A 225 -31.08 17.48 29.76
C ALA A 225 -32.05 16.42 29.19
N GLY A 226 -32.30 15.35 29.95
CA GLY A 226 -33.16 14.24 29.53
C GLY A 226 -32.51 13.24 28.57
N ALA A 227 -31.18 13.27 28.36
CA ALA A 227 -30.46 12.24 27.63
C ALA A 227 -30.44 10.89 28.38
N SER A 228 -30.33 9.81 27.62
CA SER A 228 -30.15 8.43 28.13
C SER A 228 -28.89 8.31 28.98
N SER A 229 -28.90 7.41 29.98
CA SER A 229 -27.68 7.06 30.71
C SER A 229 -26.66 6.29 29.87
N GLN A 230 -27.09 5.73 28.73
CA GLN A 230 -26.24 5.03 27.76
C GLN A 230 -25.64 5.98 26.71
N GLN A 231 -25.93 7.28 26.79
CA GLN A 231 -25.47 8.25 25.81
C GLN A 231 -23.96 8.47 25.91
N ASP A 232 -23.23 7.99 24.89
CA ASP A 232 -21.78 8.09 24.80
C ASP A 232 -21.35 9.10 23.73
N VAL A 233 -20.06 9.42 23.71
CA VAL A 233 -19.40 10.05 22.56
C VAL A 233 -18.26 9.16 22.11
N THR A 234 -18.37 8.59 20.91
CA THR A 234 -17.38 7.67 20.34
C THR A 234 -16.74 8.29 19.10
N VAL A 235 -15.41 8.45 19.11
CA VAL A 235 -14.59 8.89 17.97
C VAL A 235 -13.60 7.78 17.64
N ARG A 236 -13.76 7.09 16.51
CA ARG A 236 -12.89 5.96 16.16
C ARG A 236 -12.42 5.94 14.71
N ALA A 237 -11.14 5.62 14.52
CA ALA A 237 -10.54 5.39 13.22
C ALA A 237 -9.98 3.96 13.15
N GLY A 238 -10.23 3.26 12.04
CA GLY A 238 -9.74 1.90 11.82
C GLY A 238 -9.23 1.69 10.40
N ASN A 239 -7.99 1.27 10.23
CA ASN A 239 -7.43 0.97 8.91
C ASN A 239 -6.89 -0.47 8.88
N ARG A 240 -7.37 -1.28 7.93
CA ARG A 240 -6.89 -2.65 7.73
C ARG A 240 -6.37 -2.83 6.32
N ILE A 241 -5.20 -3.43 6.20
CA ILE A 241 -4.62 -3.81 4.92
C ILE A 241 -4.20 -5.29 4.92
N GLU A 242 -4.52 -5.98 3.83
CA GLU A 242 -4.04 -7.31 3.52
C GLU A 242 -3.43 -7.30 2.12
N THR A 243 -2.15 -7.64 2.01
CA THR A 243 -1.48 -7.72 0.70
C THR A 243 -0.86 -9.09 0.45
N PHE A 244 -0.98 -9.52 -0.81
CA PHE A 244 -0.23 -10.61 -1.39
C PHE A 244 0.50 -10.12 -2.64
N SER A 245 1.82 -10.19 -2.66
CA SER A 245 2.62 -9.89 -3.84
C SER A 245 3.37 -11.11 -4.36
N PHE A 246 3.42 -11.26 -5.68
CA PHE A 246 4.25 -12.25 -6.34
C PHE A 246 5.00 -11.62 -7.51
N ALA A 247 6.32 -11.75 -7.52
CA ALA A 247 7.14 -11.43 -8.69
C ALA A 247 7.95 -12.66 -9.10
N GLY A 248 7.84 -13.06 -10.37
CA GLY A 248 8.38 -14.31 -10.87
C GLY A 248 9.02 -14.18 -12.24
N GLY A 249 10.27 -14.64 -12.38
CA GLY A 249 10.95 -14.81 -13.66
C GLY A 249 11.40 -16.26 -13.83
N LEU A 250 10.80 -16.96 -14.79
CA LEU A 250 11.07 -18.37 -15.08
C LEU A 250 11.66 -18.53 -16.47
N ALA A 251 12.95 -18.83 -16.55
CA ALA A 251 13.63 -19.02 -17.82
C ALA A 251 14.16 -20.45 -17.98
N GLY A 252 14.03 -21.01 -19.18
CA GLY A 252 14.51 -22.35 -19.52
C GLY A 252 15.17 -22.41 -20.89
N GLY A 253 16.30 -23.12 -21.00
CA GLY A 253 16.98 -23.36 -22.28
C GLY A 253 18.36 -24.00 -22.18
N PHE A 254 19.23 -23.81 -23.17
CA PHE A 254 20.67 -24.09 -23.01
C PHE A 254 21.29 -23.03 -22.09
N VAL A 255 20.90 -21.77 -22.27
CA VAL A 255 21.09 -20.69 -21.29
C VAL A 255 19.73 -20.25 -20.77
N GLY A 256 19.53 -20.24 -19.46
CA GLY A 256 18.32 -19.75 -18.81
C GLY A 256 18.64 -18.65 -17.80
N VAL A 257 18.08 -17.46 -17.99
CA VAL A 257 18.26 -16.33 -17.06
C VAL A 257 16.90 -15.85 -16.54
N GLY A 258 16.63 -16.12 -15.27
CA GLY A 258 15.46 -15.64 -14.54
C GLY A 258 15.80 -14.44 -13.66
N GLY A 259 14.99 -13.41 -13.72
CA GLY A 259 15.05 -12.22 -12.87
C GLY A 259 13.70 -11.94 -12.25
N ALA A 260 13.68 -11.57 -10.96
CA ALA A 260 12.47 -11.11 -10.31
C ALA A 260 12.76 -9.96 -9.36
N VAL A 261 11.88 -8.95 -9.37
CA VAL A 261 11.94 -7.80 -8.47
C VAL A 261 10.56 -7.56 -7.88
N ASP A 262 10.46 -7.55 -6.57
CA ASP A 262 9.24 -7.22 -5.83
C ASP A 262 9.51 -6.04 -4.90
N ILE A 263 8.79 -4.95 -5.09
CA ILE A 263 8.93 -3.73 -4.29
C ILE A 263 7.58 -3.37 -3.70
N GLY A 264 7.53 -3.20 -2.39
CA GLY A 264 6.36 -2.72 -1.67
C GLY A 264 6.65 -1.49 -0.81
N SER A 265 5.76 -0.51 -0.84
CA SER A 265 5.71 0.58 0.12
C SER A 265 4.28 0.74 0.59
N ILE A 266 4.05 0.45 1.87
CA ILE A 266 2.76 0.64 2.53
C ILE A 266 2.93 1.73 3.58
N LYS A 267 2.14 2.78 3.44
CA LYS A 267 2.03 3.89 4.39
C LYS A 267 0.58 4.03 4.79
N ASN A 268 0.30 3.79 6.07
CA ASN A 268 -1.05 3.89 6.58
C ASN A 268 -1.04 4.80 7.79
N ASP A 269 -1.84 5.84 7.73
CA ASP A 269 -1.98 6.82 8.80
C ASP A 269 -3.39 6.75 9.35
N THR A 270 -3.50 6.29 10.60
CA THR A 270 -4.80 6.12 11.26
C THR A 270 -4.87 7.02 12.47
N ALA A 271 -5.78 8.00 12.46
CA ALA A 271 -5.87 8.98 13.54
C ALA A 271 -7.30 9.19 14.05
N ALA A 272 -7.48 9.13 15.37
CA ALA A 272 -8.72 9.52 16.03
C ALA A 272 -8.43 10.61 17.06
N PHE A 273 -9.10 11.77 16.98
CA PHE A 273 -8.77 12.85 17.91
C PHE A 273 -9.89 13.84 18.20
N ILE A 274 -9.76 14.51 19.34
CA ILE A 274 -10.59 15.67 19.72
C ILE A 274 -9.67 16.88 19.81
N ARG A 275 -9.95 17.91 19.00
CA ARG A 275 -9.10 19.12 18.93
C ARG A 275 -9.28 20.05 20.14
N GLY A 276 -8.26 20.87 20.37
CA GLY A 276 -8.26 21.89 21.41
C GLY A 276 -9.42 22.87 21.23
N GLY A 277 -10.08 23.25 22.33
CA GLY A 277 -11.23 24.14 22.31
C GLY A 277 -12.58 23.46 22.04
N ALA A 278 -12.62 22.17 21.72
CA ALA A 278 -13.88 21.41 21.69
C ALA A 278 -14.44 21.25 23.12
N ASP A 279 -15.76 21.35 23.28
CA ASP A 279 -16.49 21.11 24.53
C ASP A 279 -17.41 19.90 24.37
N VAL A 280 -16.99 18.76 24.90
CA VAL A 280 -17.64 17.45 24.69
C VAL A 280 -18.20 16.94 26.00
N ALA A 281 -19.47 16.52 26.01
CA ALA A 281 -20.11 15.87 27.14
C ALA A 281 -20.77 14.54 26.75
N ALA A 282 -20.73 13.57 27.67
CA ALA A 282 -21.46 12.31 27.60
C ALA A 282 -22.05 11.97 28.97
N ARG A 283 -23.23 11.32 29.00
CA ARG A 283 -23.79 10.75 30.24
C ARG A 283 -23.12 9.43 30.60
N GLY A 284 -22.83 8.62 29.59
CA GLY A 284 -21.98 7.45 29.69
C GLY A 284 -20.53 7.82 29.43
N ASP A 285 -19.88 7.13 28.50
CA ASP A 285 -18.45 7.20 28.23
C ASP A 285 -18.08 8.18 27.11
N VAL A 286 -16.84 8.68 27.15
CA VAL A 286 -16.19 9.32 26.00
C VAL A 286 -15.02 8.46 25.55
N VAL A 287 -15.02 8.06 24.27
CA VAL A 287 -14.04 7.13 23.73
C VAL A 287 -13.39 7.68 22.47
N VAL A 288 -12.07 7.70 22.44
CA VAL A 288 -11.26 8.11 21.29
C VAL A 288 -10.28 6.99 20.94
N GLY A 289 -10.47 6.32 19.81
CA GLY A 289 -9.73 5.09 19.49
C GLY A 289 -9.19 5.05 18.06
N ALA A 290 -7.91 4.74 17.87
CA ALA A 290 -7.30 4.54 16.55
C ALA A 290 -6.70 3.13 16.45
N HIS A 291 -7.03 2.40 15.39
CA HIS A 291 -6.61 1.02 15.23
C HIS A 291 -6.09 0.72 13.83
N HIS A 292 -4.90 0.14 13.75
CA HIS A 292 -4.31 -0.32 12.50
C HIS A 292 -4.02 -1.82 12.56
N LEU A 293 -4.46 -2.54 11.51
CA LEU A 293 -4.16 -3.96 11.31
C LEU A 293 -3.50 -4.12 9.96
N ASP A 294 -2.34 -4.78 9.94
CA ASP A 294 -1.58 -4.97 8.72
C ASP A 294 -1.14 -6.44 8.56
N LYS A 295 -1.37 -6.99 7.36
CA LYS A 295 -1.06 -8.38 7.04
C LYS A 295 -0.49 -8.49 5.63
N ASN A 296 0.83 -8.63 5.51
CA ASN A 296 1.50 -8.62 4.21
C ASN A 296 2.30 -9.89 3.96
N PHE A 297 2.03 -10.49 2.80
CA PHE A 297 2.74 -11.66 2.30
C PHE A 297 3.33 -11.36 0.93
N GLY A 298 4.56 -11.80 0.69
CA GLY A 298 5.13 -11.68 -0.65
C GLY A 298 6.10 -12.79 -0.99
N PHE A 299 6.12 -13.16 -2.27
CA PHE A 299 6.99 -14.20 -2.80
C PHE A 299 7.70 -13.72 -4.06
N THR A 300 9.03 -13.73 -4.04
CA THR A 300 9.86 -13.35 -5.20
C THR A 300 10.64 -14.55 -5.67
N LEU A 301 10.45 -14.95 -6.92
CA LEU A 301 11.04 -16.17 -7.49
C LEU A 301 11.77 -15.90 -8.80
N ALA A 302 13.05 -16.23 -8.86
CA ALA A 302 13.83 -16.14 -10.08
C ALA A 302 14.53 -17.47 -10.35
N LEU A 303 14.11 -18.14 -11.42
CA LEU A 303 14.67 -19.43 -11.82
C LEU A 303 15.21 -19.35 -13.24
N GLY A 304 16.48 -19.71 -13.40
CA GLY A 304 17.12 -19.93 -14.70
C GLY A 304 17.52 -21.39 -14.84
N GLY A 305 16.90 -22.13 -15.74
CA GLY A 305 17.21 -23.53 -16.03
C GLY A 305 17.95 -23.71 -17.36
N GLY A 306 19.00 -24.53 -17.38
CA GLY A 306 19.70 -24.89 -18.60
C GLY A 306 21.06 -25.56 -18.37
N VAL A 307 21.94 -25.55 -19.37
CA VAL A 307 23.36 -25.87 -19.14
C VAL A 307 24.00 -24.78 -18.29
N VAL A 308 23.66 -23.53 -18.61
CA VAL A 308 23.96 -22.35 -17.80
C VAL A 308 22.64 -21.78 -17.28
N GLY A 309 22.46 -21.81 -15.96
CA GLY A 309 21.25 -21.33 -15.28
C GLY A 309 21.58 -20.20 -14.33
N ILE A 310 20.91 -19.05 -14.46
CA ILE A 310 21.10 -17.91 -13.56
C ILE A 310 19.72 -17.45 -13.06
N GLY A 311 19.58 -17.35 -11.74
CA GLY A 311 18.36 -16.83 -11.10
C GLY A 311 18.70 -15.75 -10.10
N ALA A 312 18.17 -14.54 -10.27
CA ALA A 312 18.36 -13.43 -9.33
C ALA A 312 17.01 -12.83 -8.90
N ALA A 313 16.74 -12.84 -7.60
CA ALA A 313 15.52 -12.28 -7.02
C ALA A 313 15.84 -11.17 -6.01
N VAL A 314 15.12 -10.06 -6.10
CA VAL A 314 15.22 -8.93 -5.17
C VAL A 314 13.85 -8.61 -4.60
N SER A 315 13.72 -8.58 -3.28
CA SER A 315 12.49 -8.16 -2.59
C SER A 315 12.81 -7.03 -1.62
N VAL A 316 12.11 -5.90 -1.76
CA VAL A 316 12.26 -4.72 -0.90
C VAL A 316 10.89 -4.25 -0.45
N TRP A 317 10.59 -4.38 0.84
CA TRP A 317 9.31 -3.97 1.41
C TRP A 317 9.50 -2.98 2.56
N SER A 318 8.67 -1.94 2.58
CA SER A 318 8.61 -0.96 3.67
C SER A 318 7.18 -0.77 4.13
N LEU A 319 6.98 -0.95 5.43
CA LEU A 319 5.69 -0.85 6.10
C LEU A 319 5.81 0.24 7.18
N GLY A 320 4.93 1.24 7.14
CA GLY A 320 4.76 2.25 8.20
C GLY A 320 5.76 3.41 8.20
N THR A 321 6.89 3.35 7.49
CA THR A 321 7.70 4.53 7.16
C THR A 321 8.16 4.47 5.71
N PRO A 322 8.37 5.60 5.01
CA PRO A 322 9.06 5.57 3.72
C PRO A 322 10.43 4.90 3.87
N LEU A 323 10.86 4.15 2.86
CA LEU A 323 12.25 3.72 2.74
C LEU A 323 13.13 4.97 2.75
N SER A 324 13.71 5.29 3.90
CA SER A 324 14.73 6.32 3.96
C SER A 324 16.00 5.70 3.39
N ALA A 325 16.49 6.25 2.29
CA ALA A 325 17.68 5.76 1.62
C ALA A 325 18.96 5.94 2.45
N ASN A 326 18.90 6.54 3.66
CA ASN A 326 20.05 7.02 4.42
C ASN A 326 20.17 6.29 5.76
N TYR A 327 21.37 5.76 6.07
CA TYR A 327 21.74 5.25 7.38
C TYR A 327 22.94 6.05 7.93
N GLN A 328 22.98 6.23 9.26
CA GLN A 328 24.13 6.79 9.98
C GLN A 328 24.77 5.66 10.80
N ASN A 329 26.08 5.47 10.65
CA ASN A 329 26.81 4.51 11.47
C ASN A 329 27.15 5.10 12.86
N SER A 330 27.63 4.27 13.78
CA SER A 330 27.98 4.60 15.17
C SER A 330 29.11 5.63 15.33
N GLN A 331 29.62 6.19 14.22
CA GLN A 331 30.67 7.20 14.16
C GLN A 331 30.16 8.54 13.59
N GLY A 332 28.85 8.67 13.35
CA GLY A 332 28.22 9.93 12.90
C GLY A 332 28.36 10.22 11.41
N GLN A 333 28.70 9.23 10.58
CA GLN A 333 28.82 9.40 9.13
C GLN A 333 27.50 9.03 8.43
N ASN A 334 27.03 9.91 7.53
CA ASN A 334 25.83 9.71 6.72
C ASN A 334 26.18 8.94 5.45
N GLY A 335 25.53 7.81 5.19
CA GLY A 335 25.65 7.07 3.92
C GLY A 335 24.28 6.65 3.39
N SER A 336 24.11 6.60 2.07
CA SER A 336 22.88 6.07 1.47
C SER A 336 23.09 4.63 0.98
N ALA A 337 22.13 3.73 1.21
CA ALA A 337 22.15 2.36 0.68
C ALA A 337 22.12 2.30 -0.87
N PHE A 338 21.92 3.45 -1.53
CA PHE A 338 21.86 3.59 -2.99
C PHE A 338 22.64 4.80 -3.53
N SER A 339 23.56 5.38 -2.75
CA SER A 339 24.44 6.46 -3.24
C SER A 339 25.72 5.89 -3.84
N ALA A 340 25.70 5.73 -5.16
CA ALA A 340 26.91 5.67 -5.96
C ALA A 340 27.41 7.10 -6.19
N ASN A 341 28.10 7.68 -5.22
CA ASN A 341 29.10 8.70 -5.52
C ASN A 341 30.02 8.96 -4.33
N GLY A 342 31.26 8.47 -4.44
CA GLY A 342 32.31 8.82 -3.50
C GLY A 342 33.51 7.87 -3.49
N GLY A 343 34.27 7.83 -4.59
CA GLY A 343 35.72 7.59 -4.57
C GLY A 343 36.24 6.19 -4.22
N ASN A 344 36.81 5.54 -5.25
CA ASN A 344 37.84 4.49 -5.22
C ASN A 344 37.58 3.14 -4.53
N GLN A 345 37.40 2.16 -5.41
CA GLN A 345 37.96 0.80 -5.41
C GLN A 345 37.74 -0.11 -4.18
N GLN A 346 37.06 -1.23 -4.48
CA GLN A 346 36.82 -2.40 -3.63
C GLN A 346 35.81 -2.20 -2.48
N ASN A 347 34.52 -2.48 -2.74
CA ASN A 347 33.74 -3.46 -1.95
C ASN A 347 32.28 -3.66 -2.41
N VAL A 348 32.03 -4.89 -2.90
CA VAL A 348 30.99 -5.86 -2.55
C VAL A 348 29.56 -5.37 -2.25
N ALA A 349 28.70 -5.45 -3.27
CA ALA A 349 27.31 -5.98 -3.25
C ALA A 349 26.54 -5.68 -4.56
N ALA A 350 27.01 -4.73 -5.38
CA ALA A 350 26.53 -4.52 -6.75
C ALA A 350 27.47 -5.12 -7.82
N ASP A 351 28.74 -5.35 -7.47
CA ASP A 351 29.75 -5.87 -8.41
C ASP A 351 29.79 -7.40 -8.55
N GLN A 352 29.02 -8.16 -7.74
CA GLN A 352 28.94 -9.62 -7.93
C GLN A 352 28.04 -10.03 -9.10
N GLY A 353 27.09 -9.19 -9.52
CA GLY A 353 26.36 -9.37 -10.78
C GLY A 353 27.15 -8.92 -12.02
N GLY A 354 27.91 -7.82 -11.89
CA GLY A 354 28.71 -7.25 -12.99
C GLY A 354 30.00 -8.01 -13.32
N SER A 355 30.67 -8.60 -12.33
CA SER A 355 31.90 -9.39 -12.56
C SER A 355 31.65 -10.80 -13.12
N MET A 356 30.40 -11.30 -13.05
CA MET A 356 29.95 -12.46 -13.81
C MET A 356 29.71 -12.13 -15.28
N ASN A 357 29.35 -10.87 -15.59
CA ASN A 357 29.16 -10.39 -16.95
C ASN A 357 30.47 -10.40 -17.75
N ASN A 358 31.62 -10.12 -17.13
CA ASN A 358 32.92 -10.23 -17.79
C ASN A 358 33.38 -11.68 -18.00
N ARG A 359 32.95 -12.63 -17.16
CA ARG A 359 33.26 -14.05 -17.34
C ARG A 359 32.37 -14.70 -18.40
N VAL A 360 31.08 -14.39 -18.43
CA VAL A 360 30.14 -14.85 -19.47
C VAL A 360 30.42 -14.18 -20.82
N ALA A 361 30.78 -12.89 -20.84
CA ALA A 361 31.27 -12.21 -22.06
C ALA A 361 32.63 -12.75 -22.54
N SER A 362 33.53 -13.17 -21.63
CA SER A 362 34.80 -13.81 -22.02
C SER A 362 34.64 -15.25 -22.51
N GLN A 363 33.63 -15.99 -22.02
CA GLN A 363 33.28 -17.34 -22.51
C GLN A 363 32.44 -17.29 -23.80
N MET A 364 31.66 -16.22 -24.03
CA MET A 364 30.96 -15.98 -25.30
C MET A 364 31.83 -15.31 -26.36
N GLY A 365 32.91 -14.62 -25.97
CA GLY A 365 33.93 -14.08 -26.89
C GLY A 365 34.68 -15.16 -27.67
N GLY A 366 34.64 -16.42 -27.21
CA GLY A 366 35.18 -17.57 -27.94
C GLY A 366 34.37 -17.99 -29.17
N TYR A 367 33.15 -17.47 -29.35
CA TYR A 367 32.29 -17.76 -30.51
C TYR A 367 32.16 -16.56 -31.46
N ALA A 368 32.92 -15.48 -31.21
CA ALA A 368 32.86 -14.22 -31.96
C ALA A 368 33.86 -14.12 -33.13
N SER A 369 34.53 -15.21 -33.52
CA SER A 369 35.39 -15.20 -34.72
C SER A 369 34.59 -15.57 -35.97
N GLY A 370 33.61 -14.72 -36.32
CA GLY A 370 32.94 -14.72 -37.62
C GLY A 370 33.49 -13.58 -38.47
N ASN A 371 34.13 -13.89 -39.59
CA ASN A 371 34.75 -12.95 -40.51
C ASN A 371 33.67 -12.11 -41.23
N THR A 372 33.69 -10.78 -41.08
CA THR A 372 32.68 -9.83 -41.59
C THR A 372 32.70 -9.62 -43.12
N ASN A 373 33.23 -10.58 -43.89
CA ASN A 373 33.43 -10.46 -45.34
C ASN A 373 32.82 -11.61 -46.15
N ASP A 374 32.01 -12.47 -45.53
CA ASP A 374 31.25 -13.47 -46.27
C ASP A 374 29.75 -13.14 -46.24
N ASN A 375 29.11 -13.18 -47.41
CA ASN A 375 27.68 -12.90 -47.58
C ASN A 375 26.83 -14.09 -47.07
N LYS A 376 27.10 -14.62 -45.87
CA LYS A 376 26.24 -15.62 -45.23
C LYS A 376 25.50 -14.98 -44.07
N THR A 377 24.20 -14.78 -44.29
CA THR A 377 23.20 -14.44 -43.28
C THR A 377 23.08 -15.57 -42.26
N ASP A 378 24.01 -15.66 -41.31
CA ASP A 378 23.96 -16.64 -40.23
C ASP A 378 23.18 -16.09 -39.03
N ALA A 379 22.33 -16.94 -38.48
CA ALA A 379 21.46 -16.65 -37.32
C ALA A 379 22.23 -16.10 -36.10
N ASN A 380 23.54 -16.33 -36.05
CA ASN A 380 24.46 -15.87 -35.00
C ASN A 380 24.67 -14.35 -34.99
N GLU A 381 24.69 -13.68 -36.15
CA GLU A 381 24.83 -12.22 -36.20
C GLU A 381 23.52 -11.52 -35.79
N ARG A 382 22.37 -12.08 -36.20
CA ARG A 382 21.04 -11.61 -35.78
C ARG A 382 20.81 -11.81 -34.28
N LEU A 383 21.32 -12.90 -33.70
CA LEU A 383 21.27 -13.20 -32.26
C LEU A 383 22.04 -12.16 -31.42
N SER A 384 23.19 -11.69 -31.90
CA SER A 384 23.98 -10.63 -31.24
C SER A 384 23.29 -9.24 -31.28
N GLY A 385 22.56 -8.95 -32.37
CA GLY A 385 21.73 -7.76 -32.51
C GLY A 385 20.48 -7.80 -31.62
N ILE A 386 19.86 -8.98 -31.47
CA ILE A 386 18.69 -9.19 -30.61
C ILE A 386 19.06 -8.99 -29.13
N GLY A 387 20.20 -9.53 -28.66
CA GLY A 387 20.72 -9.29 -27.30
C GLY A 387 20.97 -7.80 -27.01
N LYS A 388 21.54 -7.06 -27.97
CA LYS A 388 21.70 -5.60 -27.87
C LYS A 388 20.36 -4.86 -27.87
N SER A 389 19.37 -5.30 -28.63
CA SER A 389 18.04 -4.66 -28.68
C SER A 389 17.17 -4.93 -27.44
N ALA A 390 17.29 -6.11 -26.82
CA ALA A 390 16.66 -6.44 -25.54
C ALA A 390 17.27 -5.61 -24.39
N GLN A 391 18.61 -5.45 -24.37
CA GLN A 391 19.30 -4.58 -23.43
C GLN A 391 18.95 -3.10 -23.65
N THR A 392 18.75 -2.68 -24.90
CA THR A 392 18.30 -1.31 -25.23
C THR A 392 16.85 -1.09 -24.81
N SER A 393 15.94 -2.05 -25.02
CA SER A 393 14.53 -1.95 -24.61
C SER A 393 14.36 -1.96 -23.08
N LEU A 394 15.20 -2.70 -22.35
CA LEU A 394 15.28 -2.68 -20.89
C LEU A 394 15.83 -1.35 -20.36
N ASN A 395 16.79 -0.75 -21.06
CA ASN A 395 17.33 0.58 -20.72
C ASN A 395 16.43 1.76 -21.14
N THR A 396 15.50 1.60 -22.09
CA THR A 396 14.72 2.71 -22.68
C THR A 396 13.20 2.66 -22.45
N LYS A 397 12.62 1.51 -22.08
CA LYS A 397 11.16 1.37 -21.82
C LYS A 397 10.79 0.84 -20.43
N GLY A 398 11.75 0.43 -19.60
CA GLY A 398 11.51 0.29 -18.17
C GLY A 398 11.49 1.67 -17.51
N PRO A 399 10.66 1.93 -16.49
CA PRO A 399 10.75 3.19 -15.76
C PRO A 399 12.18 3.33 -15.24
N SER A 400 12.87 4.38 -15.69
CA SER A 400 14.25 4.64 -15.29
C SER A 400 14.36 4.68 -13.76
N GLY A 401 15.52 4.27 -13.21
CA GLY A 401 15.78 4.34 -11.78
C GLY A 401 15.63 5.76 -11.19
N THR A 402 15.57 6.79 -12.02
CA THR A 402 15.30 8.20 -11.68
C THR A 402 13.80 8.48 -11.45
N SER A 403 12.90 7.87 -12.23
CA SER A 403 11.43 7.99 -12.05
C SER A 403 10.91 7.23 -10.82
N LEU A 404 11.54 6.11 -10.45
CA LEU A 404 11.25 5.40 -9.19
C LEU A 404 11.72 6.19 -7.96
N ARG A 405 12.85 6.90 -8.06
CA ARG A 405 13.40 7.73 -6.97
C ARG A 405 12.53 8.96 -6.68
N ALA A 406 11.82 9.49 -7.68
CA ALA A 406 10.92 10.63 -7.50
C ALA A 406 9.62 10.27 -6.75
N LEU A 407 9.08 9.04 -6.92
CA LEU A 407 7.92 8.57 -6.16
C LEU A 407 8.27 8.20 -4.71
N ILE A 408 9.51 7.76 -4.44
CA ILE A 408 9.95 7.30 -3.11
C ILE A 408 10.48 8.46 -2.24
N ALA A 409 10.83 9.60 -2.84
CA ALA A 409 11.35 10.79 -2.14
C ALA A 409 10.26 11.72 -1.56
N SER A 410 9.02 11.25 -1.37
CA SER A 410 8.00 12.05 -0.68
C SER A 410 8.37 12.18 0.82
N ASN A 411 8.86 13.35 1.21
CA ASN A 411 9.10 13.77 2.60
C ASN A 411 7.77 13.89 3.39
N ALA A 412 7.09 12.78 3.62
CA ALA A 412 5.88 12.73 4.43
C ALA A 412 6.23 12.46 5.90
N THR A 413 5.47 13.12 6.76
CA THR A 413 5.49 13.14 8.23
C THR A 413 5.60 11.76 8.88
N PRO A 414 6.03 11.66 10.16
CA PRO A 414 6.13 10.37 10.84
C PRO A 414 4.76 9.68 10.83
N ALA A 415 4.69 8.55 10.12
CA ALA A 415 3.50 7.74 10.00
C ALA A 415 3.23 6.97 11.31
N GLY A 416 1.94 6.69 11.56
CA GLY A 416 1.54 5.90 12.72
C GLY A 416 0.06 5.96 13.09
N THR A 417 -0.31 5.07 14.00
CA THR A 417 -1.64 4.99 14.60
C THR A 417 -1.71 5.91 15.82
N GLN A 418 -2.57 6.94 15.78
CA GLN A 418 -2.60 7.98 16.81
C GLN A 418 -4.00 8.21 17.35
N ALA A 419 -4.17 8.11 18.67
CA ALA A 419 -5.40 8.49 19.35
C ALA A 419 -5.12 9.60 20.36
N TYR A 420 -5.77 10.75 20.24
CA TYR A 420 -5.50 11.81 21.21
C TYR A 420 -6.62 12.81 21.49
N ILE A 421 -6.58 13.37 22.69
CA ILE A 421 -7.33 14.57 23.06
C ILE A 421 -6.31 15.69 23.20
N GLU A 422 -6.44 16.74 22.40
CA GLU A 422 -5.51 17.87 22.41
C GLU A 422 -5.64 18.71 23.69
N SER A 423 -4.53 19.33 24.09
CA SER A 423 -4.55 20.34 25.16
C SER A 423 -5.52 21.47 24.81
N GLY A 424 -6.32 21.89 25.79
CA GLY A 424 -7.36 22.90 25.62
C GLY A 424 -8.74 22.37 25.23
N ALA A 425 -8.89 21.07 24.92
CA ALA A 425 -10.21 20.44 24.87
C ALA A 425 -10.81 20.33 26.29
N THR A 426 -12.14 20.40 26.38
CA THR A 426 -12.86 20.10 27.63
C THR A 426 -13.76 18.90 27.40
N VAL A 427 -13.54 17.82 28.15
CA VAL A 427 -14.27 16.57 28.01
C VAL A 427 -14.90 16.20 29.35
N ARG A 428 -16.21 15.99 29.36
CA ARG A 428 -17.00 15.60 30.53
C ARG A 428 -17.70 14.28 30.27
N SER A 429 -17.47 13.30 31.13
CA SER A 429 -18.05 11.98 31.04
C SER A 429 -18.72 11.64 32.37
N GLY A 430 -19.97 11.20 32.34
CA GLY A 430 -20.61 10.61 33.53
C GLY A 430 -20.05 9.23 33.86
N GLY A 431 -19.54 8.52 32.84
CA GLY A 431 -18.76 7.30 32.95
C GLY A 431 -17.25 7.56 32.84
N GLY A 432 -16.55 6.73 32.08
CA GLY A 432 -15.11 6.80 31.85
C GLY A 432 -14.71 7.64 30.63
N ILE A 433 -13.42 7.93 30.53
CA ILE A 433 -12.78 8.49 29.34
C ILE A 433 -11.72 7.50 28.88
N THR A 434 -11.81 7.00 27.65
CA THR A 434 -10.81 6.07 27.10
C THR A 434 -10.17 6.67 25.85
N VAL A 435 -8.85 6.70 25.84
CA VAL A 435 -8.05 7.03 24.65
C VAL A 435 -7.16 5.84 24.32
N ASP A 436 -7.33 5.23 23.17
CA ASP A 436 -6.57 4.03 22.82
C ASP A 436 -6.04 4.01 21.37
N ALA A 437 -4.75 3.71 21.22
CA ALA A 437 -4.12 3.50 19.92
C ALA A 437 -3.56 2.07 19.86
N LYS A 438 -3.83 1.33 18.78
CA LYS A 438 -3.30 -0.03 18.61
C LYS A 438 -2.84 -0.26 17.19
N ASP A 439 -1.61 -0.72 17.03
CA ASP A 439 -1.02 -1.08 15.75
C ASP A 439 -0.53 -2.54 15.81
N ARG A 440 -1.02 -3.40 14.91
CA ARG A 440 -0.61 -4.81 14.81
C ARG A 440 -0.26 -5.15 13.37
N SER A 441 0.95 -5.64 13.14
CA SER A 441 1.41 -6.05 11.82
C SER A 441 1.95 -7.47 11.81
N GLU A 442 1.63 -8.20 10.74
CA GLU A 442 2.22 -9.48 10.37
C GLU A 442 2.81 -9.35 8.97
N ALA A 443 4.11 -9.60 8.82
CA ALA A 443 4.81 -9.44 7.55
C ALA A 443 5.71 -10.63 7.27
N GLN A 444 5.46 -11.34 6.17
CA GLN A 444 6.28 -12.46 5.72
C GLN A 444 6.57 -12.34 4.23
N PHE A 445 7.83 -12.05 3.92
CA PHE A 445 8.34 -12.11 2.55
C PHE A 445 9.17 -13.37 2.38
N ILE A 446 9.23 -13.95 1.18
CA ILE A 446 10.12 -15.06 0.85
C ILE A 446 10.71 -14.80 -0.53
N GLY A 447 12.03 -14.96 -0.66
CA GLY A 447 12.74 -14.80 -1.91
C GLY A 447 13.51 -16.07 -2.24
N ALA A 448 13.38 -16.55 -3.48
CA ALA A 448 14.10 -17.72 -3.98
C ALA A 448 14.71 -17.39 -5.35
N GLY A 449 16.01 -17.67 -5.47
CA GLY A 449 16.82 -17.40 -6.65
C GLY A 449 17.66 -18.62 -6.92
N GLY A 450 17.47 -19.26 -8.07
CA GLY A 450 18.07 -20.55 -8.36
C GLY A 450 18.48 -20.66 -9.83
N GLY A 451 19.74 -21.01 -10.06
CA GLY A 451 20.24 -21.43 -11.36
C GLY A 451 20.35 -22.94 -11.41
N GLY A 452 19.55 -23.62 -12.24
CA GLY A 452 19.65 -25.05 -12.49
C GLY A 452 20.48 -25.34 -13.73
N GLY A 453 21.55 -26.14 -13.62
CA GLY A 453 22.41 -26.50 -14.73
C GLY A 453 23.80 -27.03 -14.35
N LEU A 454 24.61 -27.37 -15.36
CA LEU A 454 26.02 -27.73 -15.17
C LEU A 454 26.80 -26.57 -14.53
N VAL A 455 26.42 -25.33 -14.85
CA VAL A 455 26.90 -24.10 -14.19
C VAL A 455 25.69 -23.28 -13.76
N GLY A 456 25.31 -23.38 -12.48
CA GLY A 456 24.14 -22.71 -11.90
C GLY A 456 24.51 -21.70 -10.83
N VAL A 457 24.02 -20.45 -10.91
CA VAL A 457 24.19 -19.44 -9.85
C VAL A 457 22.84 -18.83 -9.48
N GLY A 458 22.51 -18.84 -8.20
CA GLY A 458 21.31 -18.24 -7.63
C GLY A 458 21.66 -17.19 -6.59
N ALA A 459 21.01 -16.03 -6.62
CA ALA A 459 21.17 -15.01 -5.59
C ALA A 459 19.80 -14.42 -5.19
N THR A 460 19.62 -14.16 -3.89
CA THR A 460 18.44 -13.48 -3.37
C THR A 460 18.84 -12.34 -2.45
N ILE A 461 18.23 -11.18 -2.64
CA ILE A 461 18.40 -10.02 -1.75
C ILE A 461 17.04 -9.68 -1.16
N ARG A 462 16.98 -9.50 0.15
CA ARG A 462 15.75 -9.21 0.87
C ARG A 462 15.96 -8.07 1.86
N VAL A 463 15.14 -7.04 1.75
CA VAL A 463 15.11 -5.91 2.67
C VAL A 463 13.67 -5.74 3.14
N LEU A 464 13.47 -5.79 4.45
CA LEU A 464 12.20 -5.51 5.10
C LEU A 464 12.43 -4.40 6.11
N ASN A 465 11.75 -3.28 5.92
CA ASN A 465 11.66 -2.21 6.90
C ASN A 465 10.25 -2.20 7.49
N LEU A 466 10.15 -2.34 8.81
CA LEU A 466 8.89 -2.34 9.54
C LEU A 466 8.97 -1.27 10.63
N ALA A 467 8.08 -0.29 10.58
CA ALA A 467 8.00 0.79 11.55
C ALA A 467 6.55 0.95 12.04
N ASN A 468 6.24 0.30 13.16
CA ASN A 468 4.94 0.42 13.81
C ASN A 468 5.02 1.47 14.91
N ASN A 469 4.14 2.46 14.87
CA ASN A 469 4.07 3.51 15.87
C ASN A 469 2.61 3.65 16.31
N ALA A 470 2.29 3.20 17.52
CA ALA A 470 1.02 3.50 18.17
C ALA A 470 1.25 4.54 19.27
N ARG A 471 0.44 5.61 19.28
CA ARG A 471 0.53 6.69 20.27
C ARG A 471 -0.84 7.08 20.76
N ALA A 472 -1.07 6.92 22.06
CA ALA A 472 -2.23 7.47 22.75
C ALA A 472 -1.83 8.61 23.68
N SER A 473 -2.60 9.70 23.70
CA SER A 473 -2.40 10.78 24.68
C SER A 473 -3.68 11.54 25.00
N ALA A 474 -3.90 11.92 26.25
CA ALA A 474 -5.05 12.72 26.63
C ALA A 474 -4.58 13.99 27.34
N GLY A 475 -4.84 15.15 26.73
CA GLY A 475 -4.61 16.48 27.28
C GLY A 475 -5.90 17.26 27.46
N GLY A 476 -5.82 18.44 28.11
CA GLY A 476 -6.97 19.32 28.35
C GLY A 476 -7.66 19.09 29.70
N ASN A 477 -8.88 19.61 29.82
CA ASN A 477 -9.69 19.51 31.04
C ASN A 477 -10.61 18.29 30.95
N LEU A 478 -10.22 17.21 31.61
CA LEU A 478 -10.93 15.92 31.59
C LEU A 478 -11.66 15.69 32.91
N TYR A 479 -12.96 15.46 32.85
CA TYR A 479 -13.81 15.16 34.00
C TYR A 479 -14.53 13.84 33.73
N ALA A 480 -14.32 12.84 34.58
CA ALA A 480 -14.95 11.53 34.45
C ALA A 480 -15.61 11.14 35.78
N GLY A 481 -16.82 10.59 35.72
CA GLY A 481 -17.43 9.91 36.88
C GLY A 481 -16.83 8.52 37.13
N GLY A 482 -16.14 7.96 36.14
CA GLY A 482 -15.40 6.70 36.17
C GLY A 482 -13.90 6.87 35.89
N GLN A 483 -13.25 5.80 35.40
CA GLN A 483 -11.81 5.81 35.14
C GLN A 483 -11.46 6.57 33.84
N ILE A 484 -10.32 7.29 33.87
CA ILE A 484 -9.66 7.81 32.67
C ILE A 484 -8.55 6.81 32.29
N ARG A 485 -8.60 6.25 31.08
CA ARG A 485 -7.63 5.27 30.57
C ARG A 485 -6.97 5.79 29.29
N VAL A 486 -5.65 5.69 29.22
CA VAL A 486 -4.86 6.05 28.03
C VAL A 486 -3.94 4.87 27.71
N ASN A 487 -4.16 4.21 26.58
CA ASN A 487 -3.44 2.99 26.17
C ASN A 487 -2.82 3.18 24.79
N GLY A 488 -1.48 3.17 24.70
CA GLY A 488 -0.73 3.32 23.45
C GLY A 488 -0.15 2.02 22.94
#